data_AF-A0A940VMM1-F1
#
_entry.id   AF-A0A940VMM1-F1
#
_cell.length_a   1.000
_cell.length_b   1.000
_cell.length_c   1.000
_cell.angle_alpha   90.00
_cell.angle_beta   90.00
_cell.angle_gamma   90.00
#
_symmetry.space_group_name_H-M   'P 1'
#
loop_
_entity.id
_entity.type
_entity.pdbx_description
1 polymer ?
#
loop_
_entity_poly.entity_id
_entity_poly.type
_entity_poly.pdbx_seq_one_letter_code
_entity_poly.pdbx_strand_id
1 'polypeptide(L)' 'ITFLAPERVIIGGGVTKAGDSLFLPLRERVRQHVKLIPVDSVPVLPAALGPDVGILGAAAVALDA' A
#
# COMPACT_ATOMS: atom_id res chain seq x y z
N ILE A 1 -10.32 0.84 -0.42
CA ILE A 1 -10.43 0.16 -1.74
C ILE A 1 -11.80 0.45 -2.35
N THR A 2 -12.90 -0.03 -1.76
CA THR A 2 -14.26 0.15 -2.30
C THR A 2 -14.66 1.60 -2.63
N PHE A 3 -14.41 2.55 -1.72
CA PHE A 3 -14.83 3.94 -1.90
C PHE A 3 -13.99 4.71 -2.94
N LEU A 4 -12.67 4.50 -2.94
CA LEU A 4 -11.73 5.25 -3.80
C LEU A 4 -11.44 4.56 -5.14
N ALA A 5 -11.77 3.27 -5.29
CA ALA A 5 -11.43 2.44 -6.45
C ALA A 5 -10.00 2.68 -7.01
N PRO A 6 -8.94 2.56 -6.18
CA PRO A 6 -7.59 2.88 -6.61
C PRO A 6 -7.03 1.80 -7.53
N GLU A 7 -6.07 2.15 -8.39
CA GLU A 7 -5.31 1.18 -9.17
C GLU A 7 -4.38 0.31 -8.31
N ARG A 8 -3.87 0.84 -7.19
CA ARG A 8 -2.87 0.18 -6.35
C ARG A 8 -3.01 0.64 -4.89
N VAL A 9 -2.62 -0.19 -3.94
CA VAL A 9 -2.52 0.16 -2.52
C VAL A 9 -1.09 -0.05 -2.06
N ILE A 10 -0.44 1.01 -1.58
CA ILE A 10 0.93 0.96 -1.06
C ILE A 10 0.89 1.06 0.47
N ILE A 11 1.48 0.08 1.16
CA ILE A 11 1.64 0.09 2.61
C ILE A 11 3.06 0.51 2.95
N GLY A 12 3.20 1.60 3.70
CA GLY A 12 4.48 2.11 4.19
C GLY A 12 4.72 1.82 5.68
N GLY A 13 5.81 2.37 6.20
CA GLY A 13 6.18 2.27 7.62
C GLY A 13 6.90 0.97 8.00
N GLY A 14 7.44 0.93 9.22
CA GLY A 14 8.30 -0.15 9.69
C GLY A 14 7.63 -1.53 9.76
N VAL A 15 6.30 -1.57 9.87
CA VAL A 15 5.52 -2.82 9.92
C VAL A 15 5.67 -3.65 8.64
N THR A 16 5.96 -3.01 7.51
CA THR A 16 6.16 -3.68 6.21
C THR A 16 7.33 -4.66 6.21
N LYS A 17 8.28 -4.52 7.15
CA LYS A 17 9.40 -5.45 7.35
C LYS A 17 8.96 -6.87 7.74
N ALA A 18 7.72 -7.06 8.20
CA ALA A 18 7.17 -8.37 8.48
C ALA A 18 6.93 -9.22 7.21
N GLY A 19 7.01 -8.63 6.01
CA GLY A 19 6.94 -9.35 4.74
C GLY A 19 5.66 -10.17 4.62
N ASP A 20 5.79 -11.43 4.20
CA ASP A 20 4.66 -12.32 3.96
C ASP A 20 3.76 -12.53 5.18
N SER A 21 4.32 -12.48 6.40
CA SER A 21 3.55 -12.55 7.65
C SER A 21 2.51 -11.43 7.77
N LEU A 22 2.79 -10.26 7.18
CA LEU A 22 1.83 -9.17 7.06
C LEU A 22 1.01 -9.25 5.76
N PHE A 23 1.69 -9.41 4.62
CA PHE A 23 1.07 -9.21 3.32
C PHE A 23 0.15 -10.36 2.87
N LEU A 24 0.45 -11.61 3.23
CA LEU A 24 -0.44 -12.73 2.93
C LEU A 24 -1.80 -12.58 3.63
N PRO A 25 -1.89 -12.46 4.98
CA PRO A 25 -3.17 -12.30 5.63
C PRO A 25 -3.86 -11.00 5.23
N LEU A 26 -3.12 -9.91 4.99
CA LEU A 26 -3.70 -8.66 4.50
C LEU A 26 -4.43 -8.85 3.16
N ARG A 27 -3.80 -9.55 2.19
CA ARG A 27 -4.41 -9.85 0.90
C ARG A 27 -5.65 -10.74 1.05
N GLU A 28 -5.60 -11.76 1.91
CA GLU A 28 -6.78 -12.60 2.19
C GLU A 28 -7.94 -11.78 2.76
N ARG A 29 -7.67 -10.90 3.73
CA ARG A 29 -8.70 -10.03 4.30
C ARG A 29 -9.23 -9.06 3.26
N VAL A 30 -8.40 -8.51 2.38
CA VAL A 30 -8.84 -7.66 1.28
C VAL A 30 -9.79 -8.42 0.34
N ARG A 31 -9.48 -9.65 -0.07
CA ARG A 31 -10.41 -10.49 -0.88
C ARG A 31 -11.73 -10.80 -0.18
N GLN A 32 -11.68 -10.97 1.15
CA GLN A 32 -12.88 -11.22 1.94
C GLN A 32 -13.84 -10.01 1.99
N HIS A 33 -13.34 -8.78 2.00
CA HIS A 33 -14.16 -7.57 2.23
C HIS A 33 -14.43 -6.73 0.97
N VAL A 34 -13.56 -6.77 -0.04
CA VAL A 34 -13.75 -6.00 -1.28
C VAL A 34 -14.60 -6.82 -2.25
N LYS A 35 -15.85 -6.39 -2.47
CA LYS A 35 -16.83 -7.08 -3.33
C LYS A 35 -17.30 -6.29 -4.55
N LEU A 36 -17.13 -4.96 -4.55
CA LEU A 36 -17.67 -4.08 -5.60
C LEU A 36 -16.76 -3.93 -6.82
N ILE A 37 -15.48 -4.32 -6.70
CA ILE A 37 -14.51 -4.26 -7.79
C ILE A 37 -13.70 -5.57 -7.84
N PRO A 38 -13.14 -5.94 -9.00
CA PRO A 38 -12.27 -7.11 -9.13
C PRO A 38 -11.03 -6.94 -8.24
N VAL A 39 -11.00 -7.60 -7.09
CA VAL A 39 -9.97 -7.38 -6.07
C VAL A 39 -8.56 -7.67 -6.56
N ASP A 40 -8.40 -8.63 -7.47
CA ASP A 40 -7.10 -8.98 -8.05
C ASP A 40 -6.56 -7.90 -9.01
N SER A 41 -7.38 -6.93 -9.41
CA SER A 41 -6.94 -5.75 -10.18
C SER A 41 -6.27 -4.67 -9.32
N VAL A 42 -6.35 -4.77 -7.99
CA VAL A 42 -5.81 -3.77 -7.06
C VAL A 42 -4.68 -4.40 -6.20
N PRO A 43 -3.42 -4.40 -6.69
CA PRO A 43 -2.31 -4.94 -5.94
C PRO A 43 -2.05 -4.18 -4.64
N VAL A 44 -1.81 -4.93 -3.56
CA VAL A 44 -1.36 -4.41 -2.26
C VAL A 44 0.15 -4.65 -2.13
N LEU A 45 0.94 -3.59 -2.12
CA LEU A 45 2.41 -3.65 -2.23
C LEU A 45 3.10 -2.92 -1.06
N PRO A 46 4.31 -3.32 -0.67
CA PRO A 46 5.13 -2.52 0.22
C PRO A 46 5.63 -1.24 -0.46
N ALA A 47 5.86 -0.19 0.30
CA ALA A 47 6.56 1.00 -0.17
C ALA A 47 8.01 0.65 -0.58
N ALA A 48 8.37 0.94 -1.82
CA ALA A 48 9.69 0.60 -2.38
C ALA A 48 10.85 1.39 -1.75
N LEU A 49 10.56 2.57 -1.20
CA LEU A 49 11.55 3.49 -0.63
C LEU A 49 11.93 3.15 0.83
N GLY A 50 11.35 2.09 1.40
CA GLY A 50 11.70 1.60 2.73
C GLY A 50 11.61 2.69 3.82
N PRO A 51 12.63 2.85 4.67
CA PRO A 51 12.62 3.82 5.77
C PRO A 51 12.61 5.28 5.28
N ASP A 52 13.10 5.53 4.07
CA ASP A 52 13.29 6.88 3.55
C ASP A 52 12.03 7.47 2.91
N VAL A 53 10.93 6.70 2.84
CA VAL A 53 9.67 7.14 2.23
C VAL A 53 9.15 8.47 2.80
N GLY A 54 9.34 8.71 4.09
CA GLY A 54 8.92 9.94 4.75
C GLY A 54 9.76 11.15 4.34
N ILE A 55 11.10 11.03 4.44
CA ILE A 55 12.01 12.13 4.13
C ILE A 55 12.02 12.44 2.63
N LEU A 56 11.98 11.42 1.77
CA LEU A 56 11.92 11.60 0.32
C LEU A 56 10.58 12.21 -0.12
N GLY A 57 9.47 11.81 0.52
CA GLY A 57 8.17 12.44 0.29
C GLY A 57 8.15 13.92 0.69
N ALA A 58 8.70 14.25 1.86
CA ALA A 58 8.82 15.63 2.31
C ALA A 58 9.71 16.47 1.38
N ALA A 59 10.85 15.93 0.96
CA ALA A 59 11.75 16.58 0.01
C ALA A 59 11.07 16.82 -1.34
N ALA A 60 10.33 15.84 -1.87
CA ALA A 60 9.57 16.00 -3.12
C ALA A 60 8.56 17.15 -3.02
N VAL A 61 7.78 17.20 -1.94
CA VAL A 61 6.82 18.30 -1.70
C VAL A 61 7.51 19.65 -1.60
N ALA A 62 8.67 19.73 -0.93
CA ALA A 62 9.42 20.97 -0.80
C ALA A 62 10.06 21.45 -2.11
N LEU A 63 10.39 20.53 -3.02
CA LEU A 63 10.95 20.83 -4.34
C LEU A 63 9.88 21.19 -5.37
N ASP A 64 8.64 20.71 -5.18
CA ASP A 64 7.48 21.03 -6.03
C ASP A 64 6.80 22.37 -5.67
N ALA A 65 7.24 23.04 -4.59
CA ALA A 65 6.74 24.34 -4.12
C ALA A 65 7.55 25.52 -4.66
#